data_AF-A0A1H3PGP9-F1
#
_entry.id   AF-A0A1H3PGP9-F1
#
_cell.length_a   1.000
_cell.length_b   1.000
_cell.length_c   1.000
_cell.angle_alpha   90.00
_cell.angle_beta   90.00
_cell.angle_gamma   90.00
#
_symmetry.space_group_name_H-M   'P 1'
#
loop_
_entity.id
_entity.type
_entity.pdbx_description
1 polymer ?
#
loop_
_entity_poly.entity_id
_entity_poly.type
_entity_poly.pdbx_seq_one_letter_code
_entity_poly.pdbx_strand_id
1 'polypeptide(L)' 'MKWYVYEFCKQYFMRTGRLPEWEMVLSEFQEVDVSEVAEGMSEFDSRIQIHC' A
#
# COMPACT_ATOMS: atom_id res chain seq x y z
N MET A 1 -2.81 -11.47 -3.48
CA MET A 1 -2.83 -10.65 -2.25
C MET A 1 -2.93 -9.14 -2.48
N LYS A 2 -2.93 -8.64 -3.71
CA LYS A 2 -3.00 -7.20 -4.05
C LYS A 2 -4.07 -6.37 -3.32
N TRP A 3 -5.28 -6.91 -3.15
CA TRP A 3 -6.37 -6.25 -2.43
C TRP A 3 -6.03 -5.93 -0.97
N TYR A 4 -5.33 -6.84 -0.28
CA TYR A 4 -4.96 -6.65 1.13
C TYR A 4 -3.91 -5.55 1.30
N VAL A 5 -2.94 -5.49 0.39
CA VAL A 5 -1.92 -4.42 0.36
C VAL A 5 -2.58 -3.07 0.07
N TYR A 6 -3.50 -3.02 -0.89
CA TYR A 6 -4.27 -1.82 -1.20
C TYR A 6 -5.09 -1.34 0.01
N GLU A 7 -5.85 -2.23 0.65
CA GLU A 7 -6.69 -1.85 1.79
C GLU A 7 -5.85 -1.43 3.01
N PHE A 8 -4.69 -2.05 3.24
CA PHE A 8 -3.72 -1.60 4.23
C PHE A 8 -3.27 -0.16 3.95
N CYS A 9 -2.84 0.14 2.73
CA CYS A 9 -2.38 1.48 2.36
C CYS A 9 -3.49 2.52 2.51
N LYS A 10 -4.72 2.16 2.13
CA LYS A 10 -5.92 2.99 2.32
C LYS A 10 -6.19 3.29 3.79
N GLN A 11 -6.18 2.29 4.67
CA GLN A 11 -6.42 2.51 6.09
C GLN A 11 -5.30 3.33 6.73
N TYR A 12 -4.04 3.08 6.37
CA TYR A 12 -2.90 3.86 6.85
C TYR A 12 -3.04 5.33 6.44
N PHE A 13 -3.36 5.60 5.18
CA PHE A 13 -3.59 6.95 4.66
C PHE A 13 -4.76 7.64 5.36
N MET A 14 -5.90 6.97 5.52
CA MET A 14 -7.07 7.53 6.21
C MET A 14 -6.79 7.92 7.67
N ARG A 15 -5.86 7.20 8.34
CA ARG A 15 -5.51 7.46 9.74
C ARG A 15 -4.42 8.52 9.91
N THR A 16 -3.46 8.59 8.98
CA THR A 16 -2.23 9.39 9.15
C THR A 16 -2.13 10.56 8.16
N GLY A 17 -2.92 10.55 7.09
CA GLY A 17 -2.80 11.46 5.95
C GLY A 17 -1.55 11.24 5.10
N ARG A 18 -0.82 10.14 5.30
CA ARG A 18 0.45 9.81 4.64
C ARG A 18 0.40 8.45 3.98
N LEU A 19 1.20 8.23 2.95
CA LEU A 19 1.41 6.90 2.39
C LEU A 19 2.32 6.08 3.33
N PRO A 20 2.09 4.77 3.48
CA PRO A 20 2.99 3.91 4.24
C PRO A 20 4.35 3.77 3.52
N GLU A 21 5.41 3.68 4.32
CA GLU A 21 6.76 3.42 3.81
C GLU A 21 6.88 1.97 3.33
N TRP A 22 7.75 1.75 2.35
CA TRP A 22 7.93 0.45 1.70
C TRP A 22 8.32 -0.65 2.70
N GLU A 23 9.23 -0.34 3.61
CA GLU A 23 9.73 -1.25 4.64
C GLU A 23 8.61 -1.69 5.60
N MET A 24 7.68 -0.77 5.92
CA MET A 24 6.54 -1.08 6.77
C MET A 24 5.62 -2.09 6.08
N VAL A 25 5.30 -1.86 4.81
CA VAL A 25 4.42 -2.77 4.05
C VAL A 25 5.08 -4.14 3.87
N LEU A 26 6.38 -4.20 3.56
CA LEU A 26 7.10 -5.46 3.49
C LEU A 26 7.13 -6.20 4.83
N SER A 27 7.25 -5.48 5.95
CA SER A 27 7.22 -6.08 7.28
C SER A 27 5.86 -6.66 7.67
N GLU A 28 4.78 -6.08 7.16
CA GLU A 28 3.40 -6.55 7.38
C GLU A 28 3.07 -7.75 6.46
N PHE A 29 3.63 -7.77 5.26
CA PHE A 29 3.34 -8.75 4.21
C PHE A 29 4.56 -9.64 3.89
N GLN A 30 5.26 -10.16 4.90
CA GLN A 30 6.51 -10.93 4.74
C GLN A 30 6.34 -12.25 3.95
N GLU A 31 5.14 -12.83 3.96
CA GLU A 31 4.81 -14.06 3.23
C GLU A 31 4.27 -13.79 1.81
N VAL A 32 4.12 -12.51 1.44
CA VAL A 32 3.64 -12.09 0.12
C VAL A 32 4.83 -11.83 -0.79
N ASP A 33 4.71 -12.22 -2.05
CA ASP A 33 5.73 -11.91 -3.05
C ASP A 33 5.91 -10.39 -3.18
N VAL A 34 7.17 -9.96 -3.21
CA VAL A 34 7.54 -8.53 -3.28
C VAL A 34 6.92 -7.83 -4.49
N SER A 35 6.75 -8.54 -5.61
CA SER A 35 6.09 -8.00 -6.81
C SER A 35 4.60 -7.72 -6.57
N GLU A 36 3.89 -8.59 -5.84
CA GLU A 36 2.49 -8.35 -5.48
C GLU A 36 2.34 -7.15 -4.52
N VAL A 37 3.28 -6.98 -3.60
CA VAL A 37 3.33 -5.82 -2.71
C VAL A 37 3.57 -4.54 -3.52
N ALA A 38 4.50 -4.57 -4.46
CA ALA A 38 4.82 -3.43 -5.33
C ALA A 38 3.61 -3.01 -6.17
N GLU A 39 2.92 -3.98 -6.76
CA GLU A 39 1.71 -3.72 -7.54
C GLU A 39 0.58 -3.13 -6.69
N GLY A 40 0.38 -3.63 -5.47
CA GLY A 40 -0.67 -3.13 -4.56
C GLY A 40 -0.41 -1.68 -4.11
N MET A 41 0.84 -1.37 -3.76
CA MET A 41 1.23 0.00 -3.37
C MET A 41 1.18 0.96 -4.55
N SER A 42 1.68 0.56 -5.72
CA SER A 42 1.65 1.36 -6.94
C SER A 42 0.21 1.66 -7.38
N GLU A 43 -0.68 0.66 -7.31
CA GLU A 43 -2.10 0.89 -7.61
C GLU A 43 -2.71 1.91 -6.65
N PHE A 44 -2.40 1.84 -5.35
CA PHE A 44 -2.92 2.80 -4.39
C PHE A 44 -2.39 4.23 -4.62
N ASP A 45 -1.07 4.38 -4.80
CA ASP A 45 -0.43 5.68 -5.06
C ASP A 45 -1.03 6.36 -6.31
N SER A 46 -1.19 5.61 -7.41
CA SER A 46 -1.79 6.13 -8.64
C SER A 46 -3.22 6.66 -8.47
N ARG A 47 -4.00 6.11 -7.53
CA ARG A 47 -5.37 6.58 -7.25
C ARG A 47 -5.41 7.79 -6.33
N ILE A 48 -4.49 7.90 -5.37
CA ILE A 48 -4.39 9.08 -4.49
C ILE A 48 -3.90 10.31 -5.28
N GLN A 49 -2.99 10.13 -6.25
CA GLN A 49 -2.50 11.21 -7.10
C GLN A 49 -3.58 11.84 -8.00
N ILE A 50 -4.64 11.10 -8.33
CA ILE A 50 -5.79 11.63 -9.09
C ILE A 50 -6.71 12.51 -8.21
N HIS A 51 -6.60 12.41 -6.89
CA HIS A 51 -7.47 13.08 -5.93
C HIS A 51 -6.81 14.25 -5.17
N CYS A 52 -5.56 14.60 -5.49
CA CYS A 52 -4.85 15.78 -4.97
C CYS A 52 -4.73 16.86 -6.06
#